data_AF-A0A838BGV7-F1
#
_entry.id   AF-A0A838BGV7-F1
#
_cell.length_a   1.000
_cell.length_b   1.000
_cell.length_c   1.000
_cell.angle_alpha   90.00
_cell.angle_beta   90.00
_cell.angle_gamma   90.00
#
_symmetry.space_group_name_H-M   'P 1'
#
loop_
_entity.id
_entity.type
_entity.pdbx_description
1 polymer ?
#
loop_
_entity_poly.entity_id
_entity_poly.type
_entity_poly.pdbx_seq_one_letter_code
_entity_poly.pdbx_strand_id
1 'polypeptide(L)' 'MLAEKVQLSQSALSQHLAKLRAFGVVDTRRDRQMVYYSCSSGAARELLAMLDSFLATERSLTGPGPHYVAERLRRARAA' A
#
# COMPACT_ATOMS: atom_id res chain seq x y z
N MET A 1 -7.82 -14.18 4.79
CA MET A 1 -6.88 -14.37 3.65
C MET A 1 -6.75 -13.06 2.84
N LEU A 2 -5.67 -12.81 2.08
CA LEU A 2 -5.54 -11.55 1.29
C LEU A 2 -6.68 -11.36 0.29
N ALA A 3 -7.14 -12.44 -0.35
CA ALA A 3 -8.27 -12.43 -1.29
C ALA A 3 -9.58 -11.90 -0.70
N GLU A 4 -9.88 -12.26 0.55
CA GLU A 4 -11.08 -11.78 1.26
C GLU A 4 -11.04 -10.27 1.49
N LYS A 5 -9.87 -9.72 1.80
CA LYS A 5 -9.71 -8.28 2.06
C LYS A 5 -9.93 -7.42 0.82
N VAL A 6 -9.61 -7.95 -0.36
CA VAL A 6 -9.70 -7.23 -1.64
C VAL A 6 -10.89 -7.67 -2.49
N GLN A 7 -11.72 -8.59 -1.98
CA GLN A 7 -12.93 -9.09 -2.64
C GLN A 7 -12.67 -9.62 -4.07
N LEU A 8 -11.54 -10.29 -4.27
CA LEU A 8 -11.19 -10.93 -5.55
C LEU A 8 -11.20 -12.44 -5.43
N SER A 9 -11.47 -13.11 -6.55
CA SER A 9 -11.21 -14.55 -6.65
C SER A 9 -9.71 -14.84 -6.50
N GLN A 10 -9.37 -16.05 -6.08
CA GLN A 10 -7.98 -16.45 -5.87
C GLN A 10 -7.16 -16.39 -7.18
N SER A 11 -7.76 -16.77 -8.31
CA SER A 11 -7.10 -16.72 -9.63
C SER A 11 -6.84 -15.28 -10.09
N ALA A 12 -7.81 -14.38 -9.93
CA ALA A 12 -7.66 -12.97 -10.28
C ALA A 12 -6.60 -12.30 -9.40
N LEU A 13 -6.62 -12.55 -8.09
CA LEU A 13 -5.60 -12.05 -7.18
C LEU A 13 -4.20 -12.56 -7.55
N SER A 14 -4.07 -13.86 -7.84
CA SER A 14 -2.80 -14.47 -8.26
C SER A 14 -2.23 -13.80 -9.52
N GLN A 15 -3.06 -13.54 -10.52
CA GLN A 15 -2.65 -12.83 -11.74
C GLN A 15 -2.18 -11.39 -11.44
N HIS A 16 -2.90 -10.64 -10.60
CA HIS A 16 -2.48 -9.30 -10.22
C HIS A 16 -1.14 -9.31 -9.48
N LEU A 17 -0.96 -10.21 -8.52
CA LEU A 17 0.29 -10.33 -7.75
C LEU A 17 1.47 -10.77 -8.62
N ALA A 18 1.23 -11.61 -9.64
CA ALA A 18 2.27 -11.96 -10.61
C ALA A 18 2.78 -10.75 -11.39
N LYS A 19 1.87 -9.87 -11.85
CA LYS A 19 2.23 -8.62 -12.53
C LYS A 19 2.97 -7.65 -11.61
N LEU A 20 2.47 -7.45 -10.39
CA LEU A 20 3.11 -6.56 -9.42
C LEU A 20 4.51 -7.03 -9.01
N ARG A 21 4.73 -8.34 -8.94
CA ARG A 21 6.06 -8.91 -8.72
C ARG A 21 6.98 -8.69 -9.92
N ALA A 22 6.47 -8.90 -11.14
CA ALA A 22 7.24 -8.64 -12.36
C ALA A 22 7.68 -7.16 -12.49
N PHE A 23 6.89 -6.22 -11.95
CA PHE A 23 7.23 -4.80 -11.88
C PHE A 23 8.02 -4.39 -10.64
N GLY A 24 8.41 -5.33 -9.76
CA GLY A 24 9.18 -5.01 -8.55
C GLY A 24 8.43 -4.15 -7.53
N VAL A 25 7.09 -4.18 -7.54
CA VAL A 25 6.26 -3.42 -6.60
C VAL A 25 6.06 -4.19 -5.29
N VAL A 26 6.02 -5.52 -5.38
CA VAL A 26 5.81 -6.41 -4.24
C VAL A 26 6.87 -7.49 -4.15
N ASP A 27 7.24 -7.83 -2.93
CA ASP A 27 8.06 -8.97 -2.59
C ASP A 27 7.18 -10.12 -2.09
N THR A 28 7.74 -11.33 -2.16
CA THR A 28 7.09 -12.55 -1.72
C THR A 28 7.96 -13.32 -0.74
N ARG A 29 7.37 -13.74 0.38
CA ARG A 29 7.99 -14.67 1.33
C ARG A 29 7.11 -15.91 1.48
N ARG A 30 7.68 -17.10 1.36
CA ARG A 30 6.95 -18.35 1.60
C ARG A 30 7.27 -18.89 2.98
N ASP A 31 6.24 -19.27 3.72
CA ASP A 31 6.33 -19.94 5.02
C ASP A 31 5.41 -21.16 5.00
N ARG A 32 6.01 -22.35 4.92
CA ARG A 32 5.32 -23.63 4.69
C ARG A 32 4.40 -23.55 3.46
N GLN A 33 3.09 -23.64 3.68
CA GLN A 33 2.06 -23.60 2.65
C GLN A 33 1.59 -22.18 2.32
N MET A 34 1.94 -21.18 3.14
CA MET A 34 1.44 -19.81 3.01
C MET A 34 2.45 -18.91 2.29
N VAL A 35 1.96 -18.09 1.37
CA VAL A 35 2.76 -17.06 0.69
C VAL A 35 2.31 -15.69 1.19
N TYR A 36 3.26 -14.94 1.73
CA TYR A 36 3.09 -13.57 2.20
C TYR A 36 3.59 -12.60 1.15
N TYR A 37 2.90 -11.49 1.03
CA TYR A 37 3.23 -10.40 0.11
C TYR A 37 3.47 -9.12 0.90
N SER A 38 4.47 -8.36 0.50
CA SER A 38 4.76 -7.04 1.06
C SER A 38 5.07 -6.05 -0.05
N CYS A 39 4.52 -4.83 0.02
CA CYS A 39 4.88 -3.77 -0.92
C CYS A 39 6.31 -3.31 -0.64
N SER A 40 7.23 -3.50 -1.58
CA SER A 40 8.65 -3.14 -1.44
C SER A 40 9.01 -1.82 -2.14
N SER A 41 8.17 -1.37 -3.07
CA SER A 41 8.38 -0.10 -3.78
C SER A 41 8.05 1.12 -2.91
N GLY A 42 9.06 1.95 -2.64
CA GLY A 42 8.89 3.24 -1.98
C GLY A 42 7.99 4.19 -2.77
N ALA A 43 8.17 4.25 -4.10
CA ALA A 43 7.36 5.10 -4.98
C ALA A 43 5.88 4.71 -4.96
N ALA A 44 5.56 3.41 -4.96
CA ALA A 44 4.17 2.97 -4.85
C ALA A 44 3.54 3.37 -3.52
N ARG A 45 4.29 3.29 -2.42
CA ARG A 45 3.81 3.75 -1.10
C ARG A 45 3.58 5.25 -1.07
N GLU A 46 4.47 6.04 -1.66
CA GLU A 46 4.34 7.50 -1.73
C GLU A 46 3.13 7.92 -2.58
N LEU A 47 2.92 7.29 -3.72
CA LEU A 47 1.75 7.53 -4.56
C LEU A 47 0.44 7.22 -3.82
N LEU A 48 0.37 6.06 -3.16
CA LEU A 48 -0.82 5.68 -2.38
C LEU A 48 -1.07 6.63 -1.22
N ALA A 49 -0.02 7.10 -0.52
CA ALA A 49 -0.16 8.08 0.55
C ALA A 49 -0.65 9.44 0.03
N MET A 50 -0.19 9.87 -1.15
CA MET A 50 -0.68 11.09 -1.79
C MET A 50 -2.16 10.97 -2.15
N LEU A 51 -2.57 9.85 -2.77
CA LEU A 51 -3.96 9.59 -3.11
C LEU A 51 -4.85 9.55 -1.87
N ASP A 52 -4.41 8.87 -0.81
CA ASP A 52 -5.13 8.83 0.47
C ASP A 52 -5.28 10.24 1.06
N SER A 53 -4.24 11.07 1.01
CA SER A 53 -4.33 12.46 1.47
C SER A 53 -5.34 13.29 0.69
N PHE A 54 -5.36 13.16 -0.64
CA PHE A 54 -6.27 13.91 -1.49
C PHE A 54 -7.73 13.46 -1.28
N LEU A 55 -7.97 12.15 -1.25
CA LEU A 55 -9.30 11.59 -1.01
C LEU A 55 -9.78 11.86 0.43
N ALA A 56 -8.86 11.92 1.41
CA ALA A 56 -9.19 12.31 2.77
C ALA A 56 -9.49 13.81 2.91
N THR A 57 -8.82 14.67 2.13
CA THR A 57 -9.14 16.10 2.05
C THR A 57 -10.57 16.33 1.54
N GLU A 58 -11.00 15.61 0.51
CA GLU A 58 -12.40 15.62 0.04
C GLU A 58 -13.38 15.00 1.07
N ARG A 59 -12.88 14.15 1.99
CA ARG A 59 -13.65 13.57 3.09
C ARG A 59 -13.69 14.44 4.36
N SER A 60 -13.06 15.62 4.34
CA SER A 60 -13.03 16.57 5.45
C SER A 60 -14.36 17.34 5.65
N LEU A 61 -15.50 16.66 5.46
CA LEU A 61 -16.72 16.95 6.20
C LEU A 61 -16.88 16.02 7.42
N THR A 62 -16.09 14.94 7.56
CA THR A 62 -16.11 14.04 8.75
C THR A 62 -14.78 13.29 9.00
N GLY A 63 -13.90 13.83 9.85
CA GLY A 63 -12.85 13.06 10.55
C GLY A 63 -11.37 13.42 10.29
N PRO A 64 -10.44 13.05 11.19
CA PRO A 64 -9.09 13.62 11.27
C PRO A 64 -8.16 13.15 10.13
N GLY A 65 -7.61 14.11 9.39
CA GLY A 65 -6.72 13.91 8.24
C GLY A 65 -5.33 13.34 8.57
N PRO A 66 -4.58 12.87 7.55
CA PRO A 66 -3.48 11.93 7.75
C PRO A 66 -2.22 12.55 8.34
N HIS A 67 -1.87 12.08 9.54
CA HIS A 67 -0.74 12.49 10.37
C HIS A 67 0.65 12.10 9.81
N TYR A 68 0.72 11.24 8.78
CA TYR A 68 1.96 10.59 8.34
C TYR A 68 2.88 11.46 7.46
N VAL A 69 2.32 12.29 6.56
CA VAL A 69 3.12 13.18 5.69
C VAL A 69 3.79 14.29 6.51
N ALA A 70 3.07 14.83 7.49
CA ALA A 70 3.59 15.83 8.42
C ALA A 70 4.80 15.31 9.22
N GLU A 71 4.84 14.01 9.53
CA GLU A 71 5.92 13.41 10.31
C GLU A 71 7.22 13.24 9.51
N ARG A 72 7.14 12.95 8.19
CA ARG A 72 8.33 12.91 7.32
C ARG A 72 8.91 14.29 7.04
N LEU A 73 8.08 15.32 6.84
CA LEU A 73 8.56 16.69 6.64
C LEU A 73 9.25 17.26 7.88
N ARG A 74 8.78 16.87 9.08
CA ARG A 74 9.47 17.22 10.34
C ARG A 74 10.84 16.55 10.46
N ARG A 75 10.95 15.27 10.10
CA ARG A 75 12.23 14.54 10.12
C ARG A 75 13.22 15.01 9.05
N ALA A 76 12.73 15.42 7.88
CA ALA A 76 13.55 15.97 6.80
C ALA A 76 14.07 17.40 7.06
N ARG A 77 13.48 18.14 8.00
CA ARG A 77 13.95 19.46 8.45
C ARG A 77 14.86 19.42 9.69
N ALA A 78 15.06 18.24 10.28
CA ALA A 78 15.87 18.03 11.48
C ALA A 78 17.23 17.37 11.20
N ALA A 79 17.65 17.34 9.93
CA ALA A 79 18.98 16.94 9.46
C ALA A 79 19.51 18.04 8.54
#